data_AF-A0A8S4SH92-F1
#
_entry.id   AF-A0A8S4SH92-F1
#
_cell.length_a   1.000
_cell.length_b   1.000
_cell.length_c   1.000
_cell.angle_alpha   90.00
_cell.angle_beta   90.00
_cell.angle_gamma   90.00
#
_symmetry.space_group_name_H-M   'P 1'
#
loop_
_entity.id
_entity.type
_entity.pdbx_description
1 polymer ?
#
loop_
_entity_poly.entity_id
_entity_poly.type
_entity_poly.pdbx_seq_one_letter_code
_entity_poly.pdbx_strand_id
1 'polypeptide(L)'
;TEELKQKLESLGESSLRAFSMDTPGATDSVYQFEGEDYREKQKIIPIGNWIEPPKRERKANYAVDAYFREALRVSEPKAPKVQAPRPPKQPIVQDFQFFPPRLFELLDQEIYHYRKTLGYKVPRNPELGPESAKIQREEQRKIDDAESLSEEEVQEKEQLLTQGFTNWTKRDFNQFIKANEKYGRDDIENIAKDVEGKTPEEVMEYSAVFWERCHELQDVDRIMGQIERGEAKIQRRASIKKALDAKMARYRAPFHQLRISYGTNKGKNYVEEEDRFLVCMLHKLGFDKENVYEELRAAVHAAPQFRFDWFLKSRTAVELQRRCNTLITLIERENQELEEKERAEKKKKSGNANQNTPGGNSTGKGANSGKRKADNTPDTAQKNKKKKK
;
A
#
# COMPACT_ATOMS: atom_id res chain seq x y z
N THR A 1 48.83 35.92 -14.55
CA THR A 1 50.19 35.34 -14.47
C THR A 1 50.38 34.39 -15.64
N GLU A 2 51.62 34.08 -16.03
CA GLU A 2 51.92 33.16 -17.14
C GLU A 2 51.35 31.75 -16.94
N GLU A 3 51.18 31.32 -15.68
CA GLU A 3 50.51 30.06 -15.31
C GLU A 3 49.10 29.92 -15.90
N LEU A 4 48.34 31.01 -16.00
CA LEU A 4 46.98 31.01 -16.52
C LEU A 4 46.98 30.88 -18.06
N LYS A 5 48.06 31.32 -18.71
CA LYS A 5 48.29 31.16 -20.15
C LYS A 5 48.78 29.74 -20.47
N GLN A 6 49.70 29.20 -19.67
CA GLN A 6 50.14 27.80 -19.74
C GLN A 6 49.00 26.80 -19.51
N LYS A 7 48.09 27.08 -18.56
CA LYS A 7 46.87 26.26 -18.38
C LYS A 7 45.91 26.31 -19.57
N LEU A 8 45.87 27.42 -20.32
CA LEU A 8 45.04 27.51 -21.52
C LEU A 8 45.66 26.73 -22.70
N GLU A 9 46.99 26.78 -22.85
CA GLU A 9 47.73 26.00 -23.85
C GLU A 9 47.68 24.49 -23.57
N SER A 10 47.77 24.06 -22.30
CA SER A 10 47.66 22.63 -21.95
C SER A 10 46.25 22.05 -22.14
N LEU A 11 45.23 22.89 -22.30
CA LEU A 11 43.84 22.51 -22.63
C LEU A 11 43.56 22.55 -24.15
N GLY A 12 44.59 22.74 -24.98
CA GLY A 12 44.47 22.92 -26.43
C GLY A 12 43.78 21.76 -27.18
N GLU A 13 42.68 22.10 -27.87
CA GLU A 13 41.88 21.44 -28.94
C GLU A 13 41.52 19.94 -28.84
N SER A 14 42.36 19.09 -28.26
CA SER A 14 42.12 17.66 -28.06
C SER A 14 40.97 17.37 -27.09
N SER A 15 40.76 18.21 -26.06
CA SER A 15 39.66 18.07 -25.09
C SER A 15 38.27 18.37 -25.67
N LEU A 16 38.16 19.08 -26.80
CA LEU A 16 36.86 19.45 -27.38
C LEU A 16 36.28 18.38 -28.32
N ARG A 17 37.02 17.31 -28.63
CA ARG A 17 36.56 16.19 -29.50
C ARG A 17 36.25 14.90 -28.75
N ALA A 18 36.43 14.87 -27.43
CA ALA A 18 36.24 13.67 -26.61
C ALA A 18 35.30 13.93 -25.41
N PHE A 19 34.16 14.59 -25.64
CA PHE A 19 33.12 14.77 -24.61
C PHE A 19 32.31 13.48 -24.39
N SER A 20 33.02 12.43 -23.93
CA SER A 20 32.43 11.28 -23.25
C SER A 20 32.50 11.54 -21.75
N MET A 21 31.42 11.25 -21.03
CA MET A 21 31.25 11.59 -19.61
C MET A 21 31.98 10.64 -18.66
N ASP A 22 33.12 10.08 -19.10
CA ASP A 22 33.85 9.03 -18.39
C ASP A 22 35.34 9.03 -18.84
N THR A 23 36.10 10.05 -18.39
CA THR A 23 37.57 10.09 -18.52
C THR A 23 38.23 10.21 -17.13
N PRO A 24 39.22 9.37 -16.81
CA PRO A 24 39.83 9.33 -15.49
C PRO A 24 40.82 10.49 -15.30
N GLY A 25 40.53 11.38 -14.35
CA GLY A 25 41.45 12.48 -13.98
C GLY A 25 40.76 13.80 -13.61
N ALA A 26 39.48 13.97 -13.93
CA ALA A 26 38.72 15.17 -13.60
C ALA A 26 37.37 14.83 -12.93
N THR A 27 37.42 14.02 -11.87
CA THR A 27 36.27 13.86 -10.98
C THR A 27 36.28 14.99 -9.94
N ASP A 28 35.51 16.05 -10.19
CA ASP A 28 34.89 16.78 -9.08
C ASP A 28 33.95 15.79 -8.39
N SER A 29 34.52 15.11 -7.40
CA SER A 29 33.87 14.03 -6.67
C SER A 29 32.72 14.63 -5.88
N VAL A 30 31.52 14.04 -6.01
CA VAL A 30 30.29 14.44 -5.27
C VAL A 30 30.48 14.35 -3.73
N TYR A 31 31.61 13.82 -3.27
CA TYR A 31 32.00 13.66 -1.87
C TYR A 31 33.12 14.60 -1.42
N GLN A 32 33.60 15.52 -2.28
CA GLN A 32 34.46 16.64 -1.89
C GLN A 32 33.61 17.87 -1.55
N PHE A 33 33.81 18.46 -0.38
CA PHE A 33 33.25 19.75 -0.01
C PHE A 33 34.28 20.56 0.79
N GLU A 34 34.48 21.84 0.44
CA GLU A 34 35.50 22.72 1.04
C GLU A 34 36.94 22.14 1.10
N GLY A 35 37.27 21.22 0.19
CA GLY A 35 38.60 20.62 0.08
C GLY A 35 38.84 19.38 0.96
N GLU A 36 37.86 18.95 1.75
CA GLU A 36 37.91 17.67 2.47
C GLU A 36 37.16 16.55 1.72
N ASP A 37 37.67 15.31 1.81
CA ASP A 37 37.01 14.10 1.28
C ASP A 37 36.14 13.45 2.37
N TYR A 38 34.84 13.38 2.14
CA TYR A 38 33.89 12.89 3.15
C TYR A 38 33.71 11.36 3.15
N ARG A 39 34.38 10.64 2.23
CA ARG A 39 34.28 9.16 2.14
C ARG A 39 34.88 8.43 3.33
N GLU A 40 35.92 8.98 3.96
CA GLU A 40 36.58 8.33 5.10
C GLU A 40 35.88 8.63 6.43
N LYS A 41 35.24 9.80 6.57
CA LYS A 41 34.57 10.23 7.81
C LYS A 41 33.32 9.39 8.15
N GLN A 42 32.73 8.65 7.19
CA GLN A 42 31.66 7.68 7.49
C GLN A 42 32.11 6.42 8.24
N LYS A 43 33.42 6.14 8.36
CA LYS A 43 33.93 4.94 9.04
C LYS A 43 34.24 5.12 10.54
N ILE A 44 34.12 6.35 11.08
CA ILE A 44 34.57 6.67 12.44
C ILE A 44 33.48 7.44 13.23
N ILE A 45 32.25 6.90 13.23
CA ILE A 45 31.28 7.18 14.30
C ILE A 45 31.10 5.88 15.08
N PRO A 46 31.58 5.78 16.33
CA PRO A 46 31.35 4.60 17.15
C PRO A 46 29.89 4.58 17.59
N ILE A 47 29.06 3.82 16.88
CA ILE A 47 27.67 3.52 17.26
C ILE A 47 27.70 2.50 18.42
N GLY A 48 28.24 2.91 19.57
CA GLY A 48 28.39 2.08 20.77
C GLY A 48 27.16 2.04 21.66
N ASN A 49 26.19 2.94 21.44
CA ASN A 49 25.02 3.14 22.29
C ASN A 49 23.70 3.16 21.50
N TRP A 50 23.63 2.47 20.35
CA TRP A 50 22.34 2.22 19.71
C TRP A 50 21.60 1.14 20.50
N ILE A 51 20.64 1.56 21.32
CA ILE A 51 19.68 0.65 21.94
C ILE A 51 18.85 0.05 20.80
N GLU A 52 19.19 -1.18 20.41
CA GLU A 52 18.45 -1.92 19.39
C GLU A 52 16.98 -2.00 19.85
N PRO A 53 16.01 -1.42 19.11
CA PRO A 53 14.60 -1.57 19.47
C PRO A 53 14.31 -3.07 19.54
N PRO A 54 13.69 -3.59 20.63
CA PRO A 54 13.53 -5.01 20.81
C PRO A 54 12.88 -5.57 19.56
N LYS A 55 13.61 -6.46 18.85
CA LYS A 55 13.17 -7.06 17.59
C LYS A 55 11.76 -7.57 17.83
N ARG A 56 10.81 -7.02 17.06
CA ARG A 56 9.40 -7.33 17.21
C ARG A 56 9.26 -8.82 16.91
N GLU A 57 9.27 -9.63 17.96
CA GLU A 57 9.12 -11.07 17.84
C GLU A 57 7.81 -11.30 17.11
N ARG A 58 7.90 -11.67 15.83
CA ARG A 58 6.80 -12.27 15.13
C ARG A 58 6.47 -13.50 15.97
N LYS A 59 5.32 -13.48 16.65
CA LYS A 59 4.73 -14.67 17.26
C LYS A 59 4.57 -15.68 16.13
N ALA A 60 5.56 -16.55 15.96
CA ALA A 60 5.41 -17.64 15.03
C ALA A 60 4.42 -18.61 15.67
N ASN A 61 3.31 -18.86 15.00
CA ASN A 61 2.47 -20.00 15.30
C ASN A 61 3.27 -21.20 14.79
N TYR A 62 4.00 -21.85 15.71
CA TYR A 62 5.41 -22.19 15.49
C TYR A 62 5.68 -23.51 14.73
N ALA A 63 4.67 -24.31 14.39
CA ALA A 63 4.85 -25.64 13.82
C ALA A 63 4.87 -25.63 12.27
N VAL A 64 3.72 -25.38 11.65
CA VAL A 64 3.53 -25.46 10.18
C VAL A 64 4.45 -24.49 9.43
N ASP A 65 4.63 -23.28 9.96
CA ASP A 65 5.46 -22.23 9.37
C ASP A 65 6.97 -22.58 9.44
N ALA A 66 7.39 -23.43 10.38
CA ALA A 66 8.76 -23.98 10.42
C ALA A 66 8.95 -25.09 9.38
N TYR A 67 7.96 -25.97 9.20
CA TYR A 67 7.97 -27.01 8.16
C TYR A 67 8.17 -26.41 6.77
N PHE A 68 7.39 -25.38 6.40
CA PHE A 68 7.52 -24.74 5.09
C PHE A 68 8.85 -24.04 4.89
N ARG A 69 9.39 -23.34 5.89
CA ARG A 69 10.73 -22.72 5.78
C ARG A 69 11.86 -23.75 5.63
N GLU A 70 11.73 -24.94 6.24
CA GLU A 70 12.71 -26.03 6.10
C GLU A 70 12.52 -26.84 4.81
N ALA A 71 11.32 -26.87 4.24
CA ALA A 71 11.01 -27.55 2.98
C ALA A 71 11.31 -26.68 1.74
N LEU A 72 11.08 -25.36 1.85
CA LEU A 72 11.16 -24.37 0.78
C LEU A 72 12.26 -23.32 1.05
N ARG A 73 13.46 -23.74 1.48
CA ARG A 73 14.62 -22.85 1.67
C ARG A 73 15.07 -22.22 0.34
N VAL A 74 14.45 -21.10 -0.03
CA VAL A 74 14.69 -20.36 -1.28
C VAL A 74 15.45 -19.03 -1.04
N SER A 75 15.81 -18.69 0.21
CA SER A 75 16.48 -17.43 0.55
C SER A 75 17.92 -17.59 1.07
N GLU A 76 18.83 -16.84 0.42
CA GLU A 76 20.27 -16.60 0.69
C GLU A 76 21.28 -17.76 0.53
N PRO A 77 22.34 -17.59 -0.30
CA PRO A 77 23.41 -18.56 -0.48
C PRO A 77 24.44 -18.46 0.66
N LYS A 78 24.15 -19.05 1.83
CA LYS A 78 25.01 -18.96 3.01
C LYS A 78 25.54 -20.33 3.47
N ALA A 79 26.62 -20.75 2.79
CA ALA A 79 27.38 -21.99 2.97
C ALA A 79 26.58 -23.29 2.76
N PRO A 80 27.23 -24.40 2.33
CA PRO A 80 26.57 -25.70 2.22
C PRO A 80 26.34 -26.30 3.62
N LYS A 81 25.29 -25.83 4.31
CA LYS A 81 24.76 -26.52 5.50
C LYS A 81 24.30 -27.91 5.05
N VAL A 82 24.93 -28.96 5.57
CA VAL A 82 24.60 -30.36 5.24
C VAL A 82 23.11 -30.58 5.49
N GLN A 83 22.37 -30.86 4.43
CA GLN A 83 20.91 -30.97 4.49
C GLN A 83 20.54 -32.14 5.41
N ALA A 84 19.61 -31.89 6.35
CA ALA A 84 19.07 -32.95 7.18
C ALA A 84 18.30 -33.95 6.29
N PRO A 85 18.56 -35.27 6.37
CA PRO A 85 17.88 -36.24 5.54
C PRO A 85 16.35 -36.16 5.66
N ARG A 86 15.66 -36.31 4.51
CA ARG A 86 14.21 -36.43 4.39
C ARG A 86 13.84 -37.75 3.69
N PRO A 87 12.68 -38.35 3.99
CA PRO A 87 12.23 -39.56 3.30
C PRO A 87 12.08 -39.32 1.78
N PRO A 88 12.60 -40.21 0.90
CA PRO A 88 12.60 -39.99 -0.55
C PRO A 88 11.21 -40.06 -1.21
N LYS A 89 10.19 -40.51 -0.48
CA LYS A 89 8.79 -40.61 -0.95
C LYS A 89 7.84 -39.63 -0.23
N GLN A 90 8.36 -38.62 0.46
CA GLN A 90 7.51 -37.69 1.21
C GLN A 90 6.64 -36.82 0.26
N PRO A 91 5.33 -36.69 0.51
CA PRO A 91 4.46 -35.81 -0.28
C PRO A 91 4.91 -34.35 -0.27
N ILE A 92 4.90 -33.70 -1.44
CA ILE A 92 5.20 -32.27 -1.57
C ILE A 92 3.91 -31.47 -1.34
N VAL A 93 3.71 -31.01 -0.11
CA VAL A 93 2.63 -30.09 0.27
C VAL A 93 3.11 -28.64 0.22
N GLN A 94 2.24 -27.70 -0.14
CA GLN A 94 2.51 -26.26 -0.20
C GLN A 94 1.55 -25.45 0.69
N ASP A 95 1.98 -24.26 1.12
CA ASP A 95 1.27 -23.41 2.08
C ASP A 95 -0.12 -22.97 1.59
N PHE A 96 -0.18 -22.50 0.35
CA PHE A 96 -1.43 -22.12 -0.33
C PHE A 96 -2.39 -23.30 -0.61
N GLN A 97 -2.01 -24.55 -0.32
CA GLN A 97 -2.93 -25.68 -0.45
C GLN A 97 -3.74 -25.92 0.85
N PHE A 98 -3.46 -25.16 1.91
CA PHE A 98 -4.22 -25.11 3.16
C PHE A 98 -4.53 -26.48 3.80
N PHE A 99 -3.56 -27.40 3.77
CA PHE A 99 -3.70 -28.68 4.48
C PHE A 99 -3.94 -28.50 6.00
N PRO A 100 -4.61 -29.44 6.67
CA PRO A 100 -4.80 -29.38 8.13
C PRO A 100 -3.46 -29.42 8.90
N PRO A 101 -3.31 -28.68 10.02
CA PRO A 101 -2.09 -28.68 10.84
C PRO A 101 -1.62 -30.08 11.26
N ARG A 102 -2.57 -30.99 11.54
CA ARG A 102 -2.34 -32.39 11.93
C ARG A 102 -1.52 -33.18 10.90
N LEU A 103 -1.66 -32.88 9.60
CA LEU A 103 -0.87 -33.55 8.56
C LEU A 103 0.63 -33.29 8.74
N PHE A 104 0.99 -32.07 9.14
CA PHE A 104 2.39 -31.69 9.32
C PHE A 104 3.02 -32.38 10.53
N GLU A 105 2.24 -32.66 11.58
CA GLU A 105 2.70 -33.46 12.73
C GLU A 105 3.10 -34.88 12.30
N LEU A 106 2.25 -35.55 11.51
CA LEU A 106 2.52 -36.90 10.98
C LEU A 106 3.72 -36.89 10.01
N LEU A 107 3.82 -35.88 9.14
CA LEU A 107 4.95 -35.72 8.22
C LEU A 107 6.27 -35.43 8.96
N ASP A 108 6.26 -34.68 10.06
CA ASP A 108 7.43 -34.45 10.91
C ASP A 108 7.83 -35.72 11.67
N GLN A 109 6.87 -36.50 12.19
CA GLN A 109 7.16 -37.83 12.77
C GLN A 109 7.86 -38.75 11.76
N GLU A 110 7.39 -38.83 10.51
CA GLU A 110 8.08 -39.61 9.47
C GLU A 110 9.51 -39.11 9.19
N ILE A 111 9.72 -37.79 9.19
CA ILE A 111 11.06 -37.19 9.04
C ILE A 111 11.96 -37.57 10.23
N TYR A 112 11.48 -37.44 11.46
CA TYR A 112 12.25 -37.74 12.67
C TYR A 112 12.58 -39.25 12.76
N HIS A 113 11.61 -40.14 12.47
CA HIS A 113 11.85 -41.58 12.41
C HIS A 113 12.85 -41.96 11.30
N TYR A 114 12.73 -41.38 10.11
CA TYR A 114 13.69 -41.61 9.03
C TYR A 114 15.11 -41.17 9.41
N ARG A 115 15.25 -40.00 10.07
CA ARG A 115 16.54 -39.55 10.63
C ARG A 115 17.09 -40.52 11.69
N LYS A 116 16.23 -41.09 12.53
CA LYS A 116 16.59 -42.13 13.53
C LYS A 116 17.14 -43.39 12.85
N THR A 117 16.44 -43.90 11.82
CA THR A 117 16.90 -45.10 11.06
C THR A 117 18.24 -44.89 10.33
N LEU A 118 18.55 -43.66 9.93
CA LEU A 118 19.84 -43.31 9.33
C LEU A 118 20.94 -42.98 10.36
N GLY A 119 20.64 -43.01 11.67
CA GLY A 119 21.58 -42.61 12.71
C GLY A 119 21.98 -41.13 12.67
N TYR A 120 21.15 -40.27 12.05
CA TYR A 120 21.46 -38.85 11.88
C TYR A 120 21.56 -38.12 13.23
N LYS A 121 22.63 -37.36 13.42
CA LYS A 121 22.85 -36.52 14.61
C LYS A 121 22.81 -35.03 14.25
N VAL A 122 22.03 -34.27 15.02
CA VAL A 122 21.78 -32.84 14.79
C VAL A 122 23.06 -32.04 14.97
N PRO A 123 23.58 -31.35 13.94
CA PRO A 123 24.74 -30.48 14.08
C PRO A 123 24.42 -29.27 14.98
N ARG A 124 25.37 -28.86 15.81
CA ARG A 124 25.22 -27.64 16.61
C ARG A 124 25.29 -26.42 15.69
N ASN A 125 24.23 -25.60 15.66
CA ASN A 125 24.25 -24.35 14.91
C ASN A 125 24.96 -23.23 15.72
N PRO A 126 26.11 -22.69 15.26
CA PRO A 126 26.82 -21.61 15.98
C PRO A 126 26.03 -20.29 16.00
N GLU A 127 25.13 -20.07 15.03
CA GLU A 127 24.36 -18.82 14.89
C GLU A 127 23.32 -18.63 16.01
N LEU A 128 23.00 -19.68 16.78
CA LEU A 128 22.03 -19.65 17.89
C LEU A 128 22.65 -19.30 19.26
N GLY A 129 23.94 -18.92 19.30
CA GLY A 129 24.59 -18.41 20.51
C GLY A 129 24.53 -19.37 21.71
N PRO A 130 24.23 -18.91 22.94
CA PRO A 130 24.24 -19.75 24.14
C PRO A 130 23.15 -20.84 24.13
N GLU A 131 21.98 -20.59 23.55
CA GLU A 131 20.88 -21.57 23.46
C GLU A 131 21.15 -22.69 22.43
N SER A 132 22.18 -22.55 21.58
CA SER A 132 22.55 -23.55 20.56
C SER A 132 22.67 -24.99 21.09
N ALA A 133 23.21 -25.18 22.30
CA ALA A 133 23.38 -26.51 22.90
C ALA A 133 22.07 -27.10 23.44
N LYS A 134 21.12 -26.24 23.83
CA LYS A 134 19.81 -26.64 24.35
C LYS A 134 18.90 -27.04 23.20
N ILE A 135 18.81 -26.19 22.17
CA ILE A 135 18.07 -26.45 20.93
C ILE A 135 18.60 -27.71 20.23
N GLN A 136 19.92 -27.91 20.17
CA GLN A 136 20.52 -29.14 19.63
C GLN A 136 20.05 -30.39 20.40
N ARG A 137 20.00 -30.33 21.73
CA ARG A 137 19.54 -31.45 22.57
C ARG A 137 18.04 -31.71 22.39
N GLU A 138 17.22 -30.66 22.27
CA GLU A 138 15.78 -30.76 22.05
C GLU A 138 15.46 -31.36 20.67
N GLU A 139 16.09 -30.90 19.59
CA GLU A 139 15.93 -31.49 18.25
C GLU A 139 16.49 -32.91 18.16
N GLN A 140 17.62 -33.20 18.83
CA GLN A 140 18.14 -34.57 18.87
C GLN A 140 17.20 -35.50 19.63
N ARG A 141 16.59 -35.03 20.72
CA ARG A 141 15.59 -35.80 21.47
C ARG A 141 14.37 -36.13 20.60
N LYS A 142 13.87 -35.19 19.79
CA LYS A 142 12.76 -35.49 18.85
C LYS A 142 13.09 -36.63 17.88
N ILE A 143 14.34 -36.73 17.43
CA ILE A 143 14.81 -37.85 16.59
C ILE A 143 14.94 -39.13 17.42
N ASP A 144 15.56 -39.07 18.59
CA ASP A 144 15.84 -40.25 19.41
C ASP A 144 14.53 -40.85 19.99
N ASP A 145 13.54 -40.02 20.34
CA ASP A 145 12.19 -40.40 20.82
C ASP A 145 11.23 -40.81 19.67
N ALA A 146 11.60 -40.66 18.38
CA ALA A 146 10.68 -40.90 17.26
C ALA A 146 10.36 -42.39 17.03
N GLU A 147 9.09 -42.70 16.76
CA GLU A 147 8.60 -44.03 16.43
C GLU A 147 8.08 -44.07 14.98
N SER A 148 7.91 -45.27 14.42
CA SER A 148 7.25 -45.44 13.12
C SER A 148 5.75 -45.18 13.26
N LEU A 149 5.13 -44.49 12.30
CA LEU A 149 3.68 -44.31 12.27
C LEU A 149 2.95 -45.66 12.43
N SER A 150 1.93 -45.67 13.27
CA SER A 150 1.00 -46.79 13.39
C SER A 150 0.14 -46.96 12.13
N GLU A 151 -0.50 -48.12 11.97
CA GLU A 151 -1.40 -48.37 10.83
C GLU A 151 -2.60 -47.40 10.81
N GLU A 152 -3.06 -46.97 11.99
CA GLU A 152 -4.10 -45.94 12.14
C GLU A 152 -3.61 -44.55 11.68
N GLU A 153 -2.40 -44.14 12.08
CA GLU A 153 -1.80 -42.86 11.66
C GLU A 153 -1.43 -42.82 10.17
N VAL A 154 -1.08 -43.96 9.57
CA VAL A 154 -0.89 -44.06 8.11
C VAL A 154 -2.22 -43.80 7.39
N GLN A 155 -3.33 -44.39 7.87
CA GLN A 155 -4.67 -44.12 7.33
C GLN A 155 -5.13 -42.68 7.58
N GLU A 156 -4.86 -42.11 8.76
CA GLU A 156 -5.12 -40.69 9.08
C GLU A 156 -4.39 -39.78 8.08
N LYS A 157 -3.10 -40.04 7.84
CA LYS A 157 -2.28 -39.28 6.89
C LYS A 157 -2.83 -39.34 5.46
N GLU A 158 -3.23 -40.51 4.99
CA GLU A 158 -3.82 -40.67 3.65
C GLU A 158 -5.14 -39.90 3.51
N GLN A 159 -5.98 -39.89 4.55
CA GLN A 159 -7.20 -39.08 4.57
C GLN A 159 -6.88 -37.57 4.57
N LEU A 160 -5.95 -37.11 5.42
CA LEU A 160 -5.57 -35.70 5.52
C LEU A 160 -4.93 -35.15 4.24
N LEU A 161 -4.23 -35.99 3.47
CA LEU A 161 -3.70 -35.66 2.14
C LEU A 161 -4.79 -35.37 1.10
N THR A 162 -6.05 -35.76 1.35
CA THR A 162 -7.19 -35.41 0.48
C THR A 162 -7.92 -34.13 0.90
N GLN A 163 -7.69 -33.63 2.13
CA GLN A 163 -8.40 -32.49 2.71
C GLN A 163 -7.79 -31.11 2.38
N GLY A 164 -6.70 -31.08 1.59
CA GLY A 164 -6.12 -29.85 1.06
C GLY A 164 -6.48 -29.63 -0.41
N PHE A 165 -6.22 -28.42 -0.90
CA PHE A 165 -6.44 -28.01 -2.30
C PHE A 165 -5.39 -28.61 -3.26
N THR A 166 -5.41 -29.94 -3.40
CA THR A 166 -4.46 -30.72 -4.22
C THR A 166 -4.51 -30.39 -5.71
N ASN A 167 -5.68 -30.00 -6.23
CA ASN A 167 -5.92 -29.50 -7.59
C ASN A 167 -5.41 -28.07 -7.82
N TRP A 168 -5.00 -27.33 -6.79
CA TRP A 168 -4.44 -25.98 -6.92
C TRP A 168 -2.93 -26.02 -7.06
N THR A 169 -2.43 -25.51 -8.19
CA THR A 169 -0.99 -25.36 -8.46
C THR A 169 -0.49 -23.97 -8.06
N LYS A 170 0.84 -23.77 -8.00
CA LYS A 170 1.42 -22.43 -7.75
C LYS A 170 1.07 -21.43 -8.87
N ARG A 171 0.77 -21.89 -10.09
CA ARG A 171 0.27 -21.02 -11.18
C ARG A 171 -1.11 -20.50 -10.80
N ASP A 172 -2.03 -21.40 -10.48
CA ASP A 172 -3.43 -21.10 -10.16
C ASP A 172 -3.51 -20.15 -8.97
N PHE A 173 -2.73 -20.41 -7.92
CA PHE A 173 -2.59 -19.52 -6.77
C PHE A 173 -2.13 -18.11 -7.17
N ASN A 174 -1.02 -18.00 -7.91
CA ASN A 174 -0.51 -16.70 -8.36
C ASN A 174 -1.50 -15.97 -9.29
N GLN A 175 -2.32 -16.71 -10.04
CA GLN A 175 -3.36 -16.19 -10.91
C GLN A 175 -4.55 -15.67 -10.10
N PHE A 176 -5.00 -16.41 -9.09
CA PHE A 176 -6.01 -15.96 -8.12
C PHE A 176 -5.57 -14.69 -7.37
N ILE A 177 -4.31 -14.57 -6.92
CA ILE A 177 -3.80 -13.33 -6.29
C ILE A 177 -3.82 -12.14 -7.28
N LYS A 178 -3.43 -12.36 -8.54
CA LYS A 178 -3.51 -11.31 -9.58
C LYS A 178 -4.94 -10.90 -9.90
N ALA A 179 -5.87 -11.84 -9.92
CA ALA A 179 -7.28 -11.58 -10.12
C ALA A 179 -7.86 -10.74 -8.98
N ASN A 180 -7.51 -11.06 -7.72
CA ASN A 180 -7.86 -10.25 -6.55
C ASN A 180 -7.26 -8.83 -6.62
N GLU A 181 -6.01 -8.65 -7.08
CA GLU A 181 -5.46 -7.30 -7.32
C GLU A 181 -6.24 -6.53 -8.41
N LYS A 182 -6.72 -7.22 -9.45
CA LYS A 182 -7.33 -6.63 -10.65
C LYS A 182 -8.81 -6.25 -10.47
N TYR A 183 -9.57 -7.07 -9.76
CA TYR A 183 -11.03 -6.91 -9.56
C TYR A 183 -11.42 -6.51 -8.13
N GLY A 184 -10.54 -6.75 -7.13
CA GLY A 184 -10.82 -6.57 -5.71
C GLY A 184 -11.49 -7.80 -5.09
N ARG A 185 -11.34 -7.99 -3.77
CA ARG A 185 -11.75 -9.22 -3.07
C ARG A 185 -13.25 -9.57 -3.16
N ASP A 186 -14.09 -8.57 -3.40
CA ASP A 186 -15.55 -8.72 -3.41
C ASP A 186 -16.09 -9.23 -4.77
N ASP A 187 -15.33 -9.06 -5.87
CA ASP A 187 -15.76 -9.41 -7.23
C ASP A 187 -15.38 -10.85 -7.60
N ILE A 188 -15.94 -11.79 -6.84
CA ILE A 188 -15.64 -13.23 -6.99
C ILE A 188 -16.03 -13.78 -8.37
N GLU A 189 -17.05 -13.20 -9.03
CA GLU A 189 -17.48 -13.60 -10.37
C GLU A 189 -16.41 -13.33 -11.43
N ASN A 190 -15.75 -12.17 -11.38
CA ASN A 190 -14.67 -11.85 -12.33
C ASN A 190 -13.35 -12.49 -11.91
N ILE A 191 -13.10 -12.70 -10.61
CA ILE A 191 -11.98 -13.52 -10.14
C ILE A 191 -12.08 -14.94 -10.70
N ALA A 192 -13.24 -15.60 -10.57
CA ALA A 192 -13.47 -16.96 -11.07
C ALA A 192 -13.23 -17.10 -12.59
N LYS A 193 -13.61 -16.11 -13.38
CA LYS A 193 -13.39 -16.11 -14.85
C LYS A 193 -11.91 -15.92 -15.24
N ASP A 194 -11.10 -15.28 -14.40
CA ASP A 194 -9.68 -14.99 -14.64
C ASP A 194 -8.74 -16.10 -14.13
N VAL A 195 -9.25 -17.08 -13.37
CA VAL A 195 -8.51 -18.27 -12.91
C VAL A 195 -8.73 -19.45 -13.87
N GLU A 196 -7.81 -19.60 -14.83
CA GLU A 196 -7.86 -20.67 -15.82
C GLU A 196 -7.84 -22.07 -15.18
N GLY A 197 -8.71 -22.97 -15.66
CA GLY A 197 -8.72 -24.37 -15.23
C GLY A 197 -9.28 -24.62 -13.82
N LYS A 198 -10.07 -23.68 -13.28
CA LYS A 198 -10.92 -23.87 -12.10
C LYS A 198 -12.36 -23.46 -12.43
N THR A 199 -13.32 -24.14 -11.83
CA THR A 199 -14.74 -23.78 -11.86
C THR A 199 -15.02 -22.62 -10.91
N PRO A 200 -16.12 -21.86 -11.10
CA PRO A 200 -16.49 -20.80 -10.16
C PRO A 200 -16.72 -21.30 -8.74
N GLU A 201 -17.25 -22.52 -8.58
CA GLU A 201 -17.48 -23.17 -7.29
C GLU A 201 -16.15 -23.45 -6.57
N GLU A 202 -15.17 -24.09 -7.23
CA GLU A 202 -13.83 -24.31 -6.68
C GLU A 202 -13.13 -22.99 -6.29
N VAL A 203 -13.30 -21.91 -7.06
CA VAL A 203 -12.71 -20.60 -6.75
C VAL A 203 -13.41 -19.93 -5.57
N MET A 204 -14.73 -20.10 -5.42
CA MET A 204 -15.47 -19.62 -4.24
C MET A 204 -15.06 -20.34 -2.96
N GLU A 205 -14.97 -21.67 -2.99
CA GLU A 205 -14.51 -22.49 -1.85
C GLU A 205 -13.07 -22.13 -1.46
N TYR A 206 -12.17 -22.07 -2.44
CA TYR A 206 -10.79 -21.66 -2.20
C TYR A 206 -10.69 -20.23 -1.66
N SER A 207 -11.48 -19.29 -2.19
CA SER A 207 -11.48 -17.91 -1.72
C SER A 207 -11.94 -17.79 -0.27
N ALA A 208 -12.93 -18.57 0.16
CA ALA A 208 -13.40 -18.57 1.55
C ALA A 208 -12.28 -19.02 2.50
N VAL A 209 -11.66 -20.17 2.23
CA VAL A 209 -10.55 -20.70 3.06
C VAL A 209 -9.32 -19.80 2.98
N PHE A 210 -9.02 -19.22 1.81
CA PHE A 210 -7.94 -18.25 1.66
C PHE A 210 -8.13 -17.05 2.58
N TRP A 211 -9.31 -16.42 2.62
CA TRP A 211 -9.51 -15.24 3.48
C TRP A 211 -9.54 -15.56 4.98
N GLU A 212 -9.89 -16.79 5.37
CA GLU A 212 -9.79 -17.27 6.75
C GLU A 212 -8.33 -17.56 7.15
N ARG A 213 -7.59 -18.29 6.30
CA ARG A 213 -6.29 -18.90 6.62
C ARG A 213 -5.08 -18.25 5.93
N CYS A 214 -5.24 -17.13 5.21
CA CYS A 214 -4.12 -16.45 4.53
C CYS A 214 -2.97 -16.08 5.46
N HIS A 215 -3.24 -15.90 6.76
CA HIS A 215 -2.25 -15.64 7.80
C HIS A 215 -1.26 -16.79 8.05
N GLU A 216 -1.53 -17.99 7.52
CA GLU A 216 -0.63 -19.15 7.52
C GLU A 216 0.39 -19.12 6.36
N LEU A 217 0.21 -18.24 5.38
CA LEU A 217 1.10 -18.15 4.20
C LEU A 217 2.39 -17.43 4.56
N GLN A 218 3.53 -18.00 4.16
CA GLN A 218 4.86 -17.45 4.45
C GLN A 218 5.05 -16.01 3.90
N ASP A 219 4.37 -15.71 2.80
CA ASP A 219 4.41 -14.45 2.05
C ASP A 219 3.20 -13.51 2.32
N VAL A 220 2.39 -13.77 3.36
CA VAL A 220 1.10 -13.05 3.56
C VAL A 220 1.22 -11.52 3.52
N ASP A 221 2.21 -10.93 4.20
CA ASP A 221 2.45 -9.47 4.21
C ASP A 221 2.59 -8.91 2.77
N ARG A 222 3.27 -9.65 1.89
CA ARG A 222 3.53 -9.27 0.49
C ARG A 222 2.29 -9.44 -0.38
N ILE A 223 1.54 -10.50 -0.16
CA ILE A 223 0.30 -10.84 -0.89
C ILE A 223 -0.81 -9.83 -0.55
N MET A 224 -1.05 -9.60 0.74
CA MET A 224 -2.02 -8.62 1.23
C MET A 224 -1.68 -7.22 0.72
N GLY A 225 -0.42 -6.79 0.88
CA GLY A 225 0.04 -5.52 0.34
C GLY A 225 -0.02 -5.42 -1.19
N GLN A 226 -0.16 -6.52 -1.95
CA GLN A 226 -0.44 -6.50 -3.39
C GLN A 226 -1.94 -6.28 -3.65
N ILE A 227 -2.82 -7.06 -3.02
CA ILE A 227 -4.28 -6.96 -3.19
C ILE A 227 -4.78 -5.57 -2.76
N GLU A 228 -4.36 -5.08 -1.59
CA GLU A 228 -4.76 -3.76 -1.07
C GLU A 228 -4.32 -2.60 -1.99
N ARG A 229 -3.16 -2.72 -2.65
CA ARG A 229 -2.72 -1.75 -3.68
C ARG A 229 -3.55 -1.83 -4.96
N GLY A 230 -4.07 -3.00 -5.30
CA GLY A 230 -5.05 -3.18 -6.37
C GLY A 230 -6.37 -2.50 -6.05
N GLU A 231 -6.95 -2.85 -4.91
CA GLU A 231 -8.20 -2.29 -4.39
C GLU A 231 -8.15 -0.77 -4.23
N ALA A 232 -7.03 -0.23 -3.72
CA ALA A 232 -6.83 1.22 -3.64
C ALA A 232 -6.88 1.90 -5.02
N LYS A 233 -6.37 1.27 -6.09
CA LYS A 233 -6.50 1.80 -7.48
C LYS A 233 -7.96 1.72 -7.95
N ILE A 234 -8.65 0.61 -7.69
CA ILE A 234 -10.06 0.40 -8.08
C ILE A 234 -10.96 1.44 -7.39
N GLN A 235 -10.77 1.64 -6.09
CA GLN A 235 -11.50 2.64 -5.31
C GLN A 235 -11.16 4.06 -5.71
N ARG A 236 -9.88 4.36 -6.02
CA ARG A 236 -9.45 5.65 -6.56
C ARG A 236 -10.10 5.94 -7.91
N ARG A 237 -10.17 4.93 -8.79
CA ARG A 237 -10.87 5.00 -10.08
C ARG A 237 -12.35 5.32 -9.87
N ALA A 238 -13.03 4.59 -8.99
CA ALA A 238 -14.44 4.84 -8.67
C ALA A 238 -14.67 6.25 -8.08
N SER A 239 -13.78 6.75 -7.21
CA SER A 239 -13.88 8.10 -6.62
C SER A 239 -13.78 9.18 -7.69
N ILE A 240 -12.80 9.07 -8.60
CA ILE A 240 -12.59 10.01 -9.71
C ILE A 240 -13.81 10.03 -10.63
N LYS A 241 -14.33 8.85 -11.01
CA LYS A 241 -15.54 8.76 -11.84
C LYS A 241 -16.70 9.52 -11.20
N LYS A 242 -17.03 9.19 -9.95
CA LYS A 242 -18.12 9.82 -9.19
C LYS A 242 -17.90 11.33 -9.06
N ALA A 243 -16.67 11.78 -8.82
CA ALA A 243 -16.35 13.19 -8.64
C ALA A 243 -16.52 13.99 -9.95
N LEU A 244 -16.11 13.44 -11.09
CA LEU A 244 -16.32 14.04 -12.40
C LEU A 244 -17.80 14.03 -12.80
N ASP A 245 -18.50 12.91 -12.66
CA ASP A 245 -19.94 12.80 -12.94
C ASP A 245 -20.75 13.85 -12.14
N ALA A 246 -20.50 13.94 -10.83
CA ALA A 246 -21.14 14.91 -9.95
C ALA A 246 -20.79 16.37 -10.29
N LYS A 247 -19.59 16.63 -10.81
CA LYS A 247 -19.16 17.96 -11.26
C LYS A 247 -19.84 18.37 -12.56
N MET A 248 -19.97 17.44 -13.52
CA MET A 248 -20.64 17.69 -14.80
C MET A 248 -22.14 17.95 -14.62
N ALA A 249 -22.80 17.17 -13.75
CA ALA A 249 -24.24 17.28 -13.48
C ALA A 249 -24.68 18.66 -12.95
N ARG A 250 -23.75 19.49 -12.43
CA ARG A 250 -24.03 20.87 -11.98
C ARG A 250 -24.27 21.87 -13.12
N TYR A 251 -23.92 21.53 -14.36
CA TYR A 251 -23.92 22.47 -15.49
C TYR A 251 -24.72 21.92 -16.67
N ARG A 252 -25.60 22.76 -17.24
CA ARG A 252 -26.38 22.39 -18.44
C ARG A 252 -25.50 22.31 -19.70
N ALA A 253 -24.44 23.10 -19.76
CA ALA A 253 -23.46 23.09 -20.84
C ALA A 253 -22.02 23.13 -20.28
N PRO A 254 -21.48 22.00 -19.76
CA PRO A 254 -20.21 21.99 -19.02
C PRO A 254 -19.04 22.62 -19.79
N PHE A 255 -18.89 22.33 -21.09
CA PHE A 255 -17.84 22.90 -21.95
C PHE A 255 -17.81 24.43 -22.02
N HIS A 256 -18.90 25.12 -21.68
CA HIS A 256 -18.96 26.58 -21.63
C HIS A 256 -19.06 27.10 -20.18
N GLN A 257 -19.74 26.36 -19.29
CA GLN A 257 -20.18 26.86 -17.99
C GLN A 257 -19.34 26.36 -16.80
N LEU A 258 -18.66 25.22 -16.91
CA LEU A 258 -17.98 24.57 -15.78
C LEU A 258 -16.85 25.46 -15.22
N ARG A 259 -17.00 25.92 -13.98
CA ARG A 259 -16.00 26.69 -13.23
C ARG A 259 -15.20 25.78 -12.31
N ILE A 260 -13.92 26.05 -12.10
CA ILE A 260 -13.04 25.23 -11.22
C ILE A 260 -12.64 26.07 -10.00
N SER A 261 -12.83 25.53 -8.80
CA SER A 261 -12.34 26.15 -7.57
C SER A 261 -10.84 25.86 -7.40
N TYR A 262 -9.99 26.80 -7.77
CA TYR A 262 -8.53 26.59 -7.74
C TYR A 262 -7.88 26.77 -6.36
N GLY A 263 -8.47 27.60 -5.49
CA GLY A 263 -7.78 28.11 -4.31
C GLY A 263 -6.42 28.72 -4.67
N THR A 264 -5.36 28.29 -3.96
CA THR A 264 -3.96 28.65 -4.23
C THR A 264 -3.32 27.94 -5.43
N ASN A 265 -3.97 26.92 -6.00
CA ASN A 265 -3.32 25.90 -6.84
C ASN A 265 -3.61 26.07 -8.35
N LYS A 266 -3.99 27.26 -8.81
CA LYS A 266 -4.26 27.52 -10.25
C LYS A 266 -3.02 27.26 -11.12
N GLY A 267 -1.85 27.70 -10.66
CA GLY A 267 -0.65 27.84 -11.48
C GLY A 267 -0.71 29.08 -12.38
N LYS A 268 0.37 29.35 -13.12
CA LYS A 268 0.47 30.49 -14.06
C LYS A 268 0.27 30.11 -15.53
N ASN A 269 0.38 28.82 -15.86
CA ASN A 269 0.58 28.39 -17.25
C ASN A 269 -0.74 28.08 -17.96
N TYR A 270 -1.69 27.42 -17.27
CA TYR A 270 -2.97 27.03 -17.86
C TYR A 270 -4.05 28.06 -17.55
N VAL A 271 -4.91 28.37 -18.53
CA VAL A 271 -6.10 29.21 -18.33
C VAL A 271 -7.37 28.39 -18.05
N GLU A 272 -8.41 29.06 -17.56
CA GLU A 272 -9.64 28.39 -17.11
C GLU A 272 -10.51 27.84 -18.27
N GLU A 273 -10.28 28.29 -19.50
CA GLU A 273 -10.92 27.72 -20.69
C GLU A 273 -10.26 26.39 -21.10
N GLU A 274 -8.93 26.34 -21.08
CA GLU A 274 -8.14 25.12 -21.30
C GLU A 274 -8.51 24.06 -20.26
N ASP A 275 -8.44 24.38 -18.97
CA ASP A 275 -8.74 23.44 -17.88
C ASP A 275 -10.17 22.90 -17.96
N ARG A 276 -11.14 23.77 -18.29
CA ARG A 276 -12.54 23.40 -18.51
C ARG A 276 -12.67 22.39 -19.64
N PHE A 277 -12.00 22.62 -20.76
CA PHE A 277 -11.99 21.69 -21.88
C PHE A 277 -11.31 20.37 -21.50
N LEU A 278 -10.16 20.39 -20.82
CA LEU A 278 -9.47 19.17 -20.38
C LEU A 278 -10.38 18.30 -19.49
N VAL A 279 -11.04 18.90 -18.49
CA VAL A 279 -11.95 18.19 -17.58
C VAL A 279 -13.21 17.67 -18.31
N CYS A 280 -13.82 18.48 -19.18
CA CYS A 280 -15.01 18.07 -19.94
C CYS A 280 -14.71 17.00 -20.99
N MET A 281 -13.57 17.09 -21.67
CA MET A 281 -13.16 16.12 -22.68
C MET A 281 -12.67 14.81 -22.05
N LEU A 282 -11.92 14.87 -20.95
CA LEU A 282 -11.53 13.67 -20.18
C LEU A 282 -12.75 12.90 -19.66
N HIS A 283 -13.79 13.60 -19.20
CA HIS A 283 -15.06 12.98 -18.82
C HIS A 283 -15.76 12.34 -20.04
N LYS A 284 -15.85 13.06 -21.16
CA LYS A 284 -16.48 12.57 -22.41
C LYS A 284 -15.78 11.33 -23.00
N LEU A 285 -14.44 11.30 -22.97
CA LEU A 285 -13.64 10.18 -23.49
C LEU A 285 -13.64 8.95 -22.53
N GLY A 286 -13.90 9.20 -21.24
CA GLY A 286 -13.82 8.19 -20.18
C GLY A 286 -12.41 8.11 -19.61
N PHE A 287 -12.20 8.68 -18.41
CA PHE A 287 -10.89 8.79 -17.76
C PHE A 287 -10.14 7.47 -17.50
N ASP A 288 -10.85 6.33 -17.50
CA ASP A 288 -10.29 4.99 -17.28
C ASP A 288 -9.90 4.27 -18.59
N LYS A 289 -10.18 4.89 -19.73
CA LYS A 289 -9.85 4.30 -21.03
C LYS A 289 -8.32 4.27 -21.22
N GLU A 290 -7.81 3.16 -21.75
CA GLU A 290 -6.40 3.06 -22.15
C GLU A 290 -6.06 4.16 -23.16
N ASN A 291 -4.88 4.78 -23.00
CA ASN A 291 -4.40 5.89 -23.84
C ASN A 291 -5.31 7.14 -23.91
N VAL A 292 -6.24 7.33 -22.95
CA VAL A 292 -7.16 8.49 -22.92
C VAL A 292 -6.47 9.85 -23.04
N TYR A 293 -5.23 9.99 -22.56
CA TYR A 293 -4.49 11.26 -22.63
C TYR A 293 -3.89 11.56 -24.01
N GLU A 294 -3.65 10.55 -24.86
CA GLU A 294 -3.33 10.78 -26.28
C GLU A 294 -4.58 11.12 -27.09
N GLU A 295 -5.73 10.48 -26.78
CA GLU A 295 -7.01 10.87 -27.38
C GLU A 295 -7.42 12.30 -26.96
N LEU A 296 -7.18 12.68 -25.70
CA LEU A 296 -7.36 14.04 -25.21
C LEU A 296 -6.44 15.03 -25.94
N ARG A 297 -5.18 14.65 -26.21
CA ARG A 297 -4.25 15.46 -27.00
C ARG A 297 -4.74 15.64 -28.44
N ALA A 298 -5.21 14.58 -29.08
CA ALA A 298 -5.81 14.66 -30.42
C ALA A 298 -7.07 15.57 -30.42
N ALA A 299 -7.91 15.48 -29.39
CA ALA A 299 -9.07 16.35 -29.22
C ALA A 299 -8.69 17.83 -29.03
N VAL A 300 -7.64 18.13 -28.27
CA VAL A 300 -7.05 19.49 -28.16
C VAL A 300 -6.54 19.99 -29.52
N HIS A 301 -5.92 19.13 -30.31
CA HIS A 301 -5.40 19.50 -31.64
C HIS A 301 -6.52 19.83 -32.63
N ALA A 302 -7.59 19.03 -32.63
CA ALA A 302 -8.77 19.19 -33.50
C ALA A 302 -9.70 20.34 -33.09
N ALA A 303 -9.71 20.73 -31.81
CA ALA A 303 -10.58 21.78 -31.28
C ALA A 303 -10.29 23.18 -31.89
N PRO A 304 -11.26 23.82 -32.58
CA PRO A 304 -11.03 25.10 -33.26
C PRO A 304 -10.73 26.27 -32.31
N GLN A 305 -11.25 26.28 -31.08
CA GLN A 305 -10.99 27.34 -30.11
C GLN A 305 -9.50 27.43 -29.72
N PHE A 306 -8.76 26.31 -29.78
CA PHE A 306 -7.32 26.28 -29.54
C PHE A 306 -6.50 26.46 -30.83
N ARG A 307 -7.08 26.98 -31.93
CA ARG A 307 -6.39 27.09 -33.23
C ARG A 307 -5.06 27.87 -33.17
N PHE A 308 -4.97 28.84 -32.25
CA PHE A 308 -3.80 29.69 -32.01
C PHE A 308 -3.16 29.47 -30.62
N ASP A 309 -3.74 28.60 -29.79
CA ASP A 309 -3.19 28.24 -28.49
C ASP A 309 -2.06 27.22 -28.67
N TRP A 310 -0.85 27.76 -28.86
CA TRP A 310 0.35 26.96 -29.04
C TRP A 310 0.83 26.34 -27.72
N PHE A 311 0.47 26.91 -26.57
CA PHE A 311 0.84 26.37 -25.26
C PHE A 311 0.13 25.03 -25.01
N LEU A 312 -1.20 25.00 -25.12
CA LEU A 312 -1.97 23.77 -24.91
C LEU A 312 -1.66 22.73 -25.99
N LYS A 313 -1.52 23.15 -27.25
CA LYS A 313 -1.19 22.22 -28.36
C LYS A 313 0.22 21.63 -28.28
N SER A 314 1.18 22.33 -27.69
CA SER A 314 2.54 21.80 -27.49
C SER A 314 2.65 20.79 -26.32
N ARG A 315 1.63 20.65 -25.47
CA ARG A 315 1.66 19.69 -24.35
C ARG A 315 1.70 18.24 -24.83
N THR A 316 2.46 17.42 -24.12
CA THR A 316 2.48 15.96 -24.24
C THR A 316 1.33 15.32 -23.44
N ALA A 317 0.94 14.08 -23.78
CA ALA A 317 -0.09 13.37 -23.03
C ALA A 317 0.25 13.22 -21.53
N VAL A 318 1.53 13.03 -21.20
CA VAL A 318 2.01 12.96 -19.80
C VAL A 318 1.83 14.29 -19.05
N GLU A 319 2.02 15.43 -19.73
CA GLU A 319 1.78 16.75 -19.13
C GLU A 319 0.29 17.04 -18.97
N LEU A 320 -0.53 16.67 -19.97
CA LEU A 320 -1.99 16.76 -19.88
C LEU A 320 -2.52 15.87 -18.75
N GLN A 321 -1.97 14.66 -18.58
CA GLN A 321 -2.28 13.76 -17.46
C GLN A 321 -1.95 14.40 -16.10
N ARG A 322 -0.75 14.99 -15.95
CA ARG A 322 -0.36 15.71 -14.73
C ARG A 322 -1.30 16.87 -14.42
N ARG A 323 -1.71 17.64 -15.45
CA ARG A 323 -2.69 18.72 -15.26
C ARG A 323 -4.05 18.17 -14.86
N CYS A 324 -4.57 17.17 -15.57
CA CYS A 324 -5.84 16.53 -15.27
C CYS A 324 -5.89 15.97 -13.84
N ASN A 325 -4.85 15.27 -13.38
CA ASN A 325 -4.76 14.77 -11.99
C ASN A 325 -4.84 15.91 -10.96
N THR A 326 -4.25 17.07 -11.26
CA THR A 326 -4.36 18.28 -10.43
C THR A 326 -5.80 18.80 -10.40
N LEU A 327 -6.45 18.91 -11.56
CA LEU A 327 -7.84 19.39 -11.68
C LEU A 327 -8.85 18.43 -11.02
N ILE A 328 -8.65 17.12 -11.16
CA ILE A 328 -9.41 16.08 -10.45
C ILE A 328 -9.32 16.29 -8.93
N THR A 329 -8.11 16.52 -8.41
CA THR A 329 -7.90 16.75 -6.96
C THR A 329 -8.63 18.00 -6.46
N LEU A 330 -8.68 19.07 -7.28
CA LEU A 330 -9.46 20.27 -6.97
C LEU A 330 -10.97 20.01 -6.97
N ILE A 331 -11.47 19.21 -7.93
CA ILE A 331 -12.87 18.82 -8.01
C ILE A 331 -13.27 17.91 -6.84
N GLU A 332 -12.41 16.97 -6.45
CA GLU A 332 -12.66 16.12 -5.28
C GLU A 332 -12.74 16.93 -3.98
N ARG A 333 -11.84 17.91 -3.76
CA ARG A 333 -11.93 18.85 -2.63
C ARG A 333 -13.20 19.70 -2.69
N GLU A 334 -13.53 20.28 -3.85
CA GLU A 334 -14.76 21.07 -4.02
C GLU A 334 -16.01 20.24 -3.69
N ASN A 335 -16.03 18.98 -4.13
CA ASN A 335 -17.14 18.06 -3.85
C ASN A 335 -17.26 17.74 -2.36
N GLN A 336 -16.14 17.48 -1.66
CA GLN A 336 -16.13 17.26 -0.21
C GLN A 336 -16.66 18.48 0.55
N GLU A 337 -16.18 19.68 0.24
CA GLU A 337 -16.66 20.93 0.86
C GLU A 337 -18.16 21.18 0.63
N LEU A 338 -18.70 20.77 -0.52
CA LEU A 338 -20.13 20.88 -0.82
C LEU A 338 -20.96 19.83 -0.08
N GLU A 339 -20.51 18.57 -0.03
CA GLU A 339 -21.16 17.51 0.76
C GLU A 339 -21.20 17.86 2.25
N GLU A 340 -20.14 18.45 2.81
CA GLU A 340 -20.10 18.92 4.19
C GLU A 340 -21.09 20.05 4.47
N LYS A 341 -21.17 21.04 3.56
CA LYS A 341 -22.15 22.14 3.64
C LYS A 341 -23.58 21.60 3.60
N GLU A 342 -23.89 20.69 2.68
CA GLU A 342 -25.23 20.08 2.57
C GLU A 342 -25.59 19.27 3.83
N ARG A 343 -24.64 18.50 4.40
CA ARG A 343 -24.83 17.79 5.67
C ARG A 343 -25.07 18.75 6.84
N ALA A 344 -24.35 19.87 6.90
CA ALA A 344 -24.53 20.89 7.93
C ALA A 344 -25.90 21.60 7.83
N GLU A 345 -26.35 21.91 6.62
CA GLU A 345 -27.67 22.49 6.37
C GLU A 345 -28.81 21.52 6.71
N LYS A 346 -28.69 20.23 6.37
CA LYS A 346 -29.66 19.20 6.76
C LYS A 346 -29.77 19.08 8.28
N LYS A 347 -28.65 19.12 9.01
CA LYS A 347 -28.65 19.15 10.49
C LYS A 347 -29.33 20.41 11.05
N LYS A 348 -29.09 21.60 10.47
CA LYS A 348 -29.76 22.84 10.88
C LYS A 348 -31.27 22.81 10.63
N LYS A 349 -31.72 22.28 9.48
CA LYS A 349 -33.16 22.14 9.16
C LYS A 349 -33.86 21.13 10.07
N SER A 350 -33.19 20.04 10.44
CA SER A 350 -33.69 19.08 11.44
C SER A 350 -33.83 19.70 12.84
N GLY A 351 -32.84 20.48 13.29
CA GLY A 351 -32.92 21.18 14.58
C GLY A 351 -34.04 22.22 14.68
N ASN A 352 -34.30 22.98 13.61
CA ASN A 352 -35.34 24.01 13.59
C ASN A 352 -36.78 23.45 13.49
N ALA A 353 -36.96 22.18 13.13
CA ALA A 353 -38.28 21.55 13.06
C ALA A 353 -38.93 21.37 14.44
N ASN A 354 -38.14 21.40 15.53
CA ASN A 354 -38.60 21.14 16.89
C ASN A 354 -38.89 22.40 17.73
N GLN A 355 -39.03 23.58 17.10
CA GLN A 355 -39.32 24.86 17.80
C GLN A 355 -40.55 25.62 17.30
N ASN A 356 -41.27 25.16 16.25
CA ASN A 356 -42.50 25.80 15.77
C ASN A 356 -43.72 24.90 15.95
N THR A 357 -44.26 24.86 17.17
CA THR A 357 -45.63 24.39 17.43
C THR A 357 -46.54 25.61 17.67
N PRO A 358 -47.49 25.93 16.76
CA PRO A 358 -48.42 27.03 16.98
C PRO A 358 -49.60 26.56 17.85
N GLY A 359 -49.52 26.77 19.16
CA GLY A 359 -50.59 26.46 20.12
C GLY A 359 -51.40 27.69 20.53
N GLY A 360 -52.67 27.76 20.12
CA GLY A 360 -53.58 28.85 20.47
C GLY A 360 -54.46 28.58 21.71
N ASN A 361 -54.60 29.61 22.56
CA ASN A 361 -55.68 29.90 23.52
C ASN A 361 -56.40 28.76 24.27
N SER A 362 -56.37 28.84 25.61
CA SER A 362 -57.62 28.92 26.41
C SER A 362 -57.39 29.57 27.79
N THR A 363 -58.48 30.05 28.41
CA THR A 363 -58.54 30.94 29.59
C THR A 363 -58.51 30.24 30.96
N GLY A 364 -57.93 30.87 31.99
CA GLY A 364 -58.11 30.47 33.40
C GLY A 364 -57.54 31.45 34.44
N LYS A 365 -58.37 31.92 35.38
CA LYS A 365 -58.02 32.90 36.44
C LYS A 365 -57.13 32.31 37.55
N GLY A 366 -56.25 33.14 38.15
CA GLY A 366 -55.57 32.88 39.43
C GLY A 366 -54.73 34.09 39.87
N ALA A 367 -54.71 34.44 41.16
CA ALA A 367 -54.24 35.76 41.61
C ALA A 367 -52.99 35.75 42.53
N ASN A 368 -52.13 36.77 42.32
CA ASN A 368 -51.40 37.56 43.33
C ASN A 368 -50.33 36.89 44.25
N SER A 369 -49.05 37.32 44.14
CA SER A 369 -48.29 37.99 45.24
C SER A 369 -46.78 38.23 44.96
N GLY A 370 -46.23 39.36 45.44
CA GLY A 370 -44.79 39.66 45.70
C GLY A 370 -43.82 39.71 44.49
N LYS A 371 -43.25 40.83 43.98
CA LYS A 371 -42.89 42.19 44.45
C LYS A 371 -41.55 42.33 45.22
N ARG A 372 -40.46 42.63 44.49
CA ARG A 372 -39.26 43.49 44.81
C ARG A 372 -38.30 43.40 43.60
N LYS A 373 -37.77 44.44 42.90
CA LYS A 373 -37.11 45.73 43.26
C LYS A 373 -35.92 45.53 44.21
N ALA A 374 -34.71 46.07 43.99
CA ALA A 374 -34.14 47.01 43.01
C ALA A 374 -32.60 46.75 42.94
N ASP A 375 -31.88 46.89 41.80
CA ASP A 375 -31.23 48.12 41.26
C ASP A 375 -29.79 48.40 41.79
N ASN A 376 -29.00 49.16 41.02
CA ASN A 376 -27.65 49.74 41.28
C ASN A 376 -26.36 48.88 41.15
N THR A 377 -25.65 49.10 40.02
CA THR A 377 -24.21 49.46 39.92
C THR A 377 -23.86 50.71 40.76
N PRO A 378 -22.59 51.05 41.11
CA PRO A 378 -21.31 50.83 40.39
C PRO A 378 -20.26 50.12 41.30
N ASP A 379 -18.92 50.24 41.22
CA ASP A 379 -17.99 51.13 40.50
C ASP A 379 -16.60 50.50 40.26
N THR A 380 -15.70 51.30 39.68
CA THR A 380 -14.33 51.04 39.24
C THR A 380 -13.27 51.01 40.35
N ALA A 381 -12.22 50.21 40.15
CA ALA A 381 -10.92 50.42 40.79
C ALA A 381 -9.76 49.90 39.90
N GLN A 382 -8.64 50.63 39.89
CA GLN A 382 -7.53 50.47 38.94
C GLN A 382 -6.35 49.63 39.49
N LYS A 383 -5.34 49.43 38.62
CA LYS A 383 -3.92 49.05 38.85
C LYS A 383 -3.64 47.53 38.70
N ASN A 384 -2.50 47.09 38.16
CA ASN A 384 -1.26 47.82 37.85
C ASN A 384 -0.48 47.22 36.65
N LYS A 385 0.17 48.07 35.84
CA LYS A 385 1.29 47.68 34.95
C LYS A 385 2.61 48.00 35.68
N LYS A 386 3.59 47.09 35.69
CA LYS A 386 5.01 47.51 35.72
C LYS A 386 5.97 46.45 35.18
N LYS A 387 6.85 46.87 34.27
CA LYS A 387 8.06 46.17 33.82
C LYS A 387 9.13 46.18 34.92
N LYS A 388 9.96 45.13 34.96
CA LYS A 388 11.44 45.11 34.85
C LYS A 388 11.91 43.69 35.22
N LYS A 389 13.07 43.22 34.79
CA LYS A 389 14.27 43.96 34.38
C LYS A 389 14.93 43.34 33.15
#